data_AF-A0A6A6UR93-F1
#
_entry.id   AF-A0A6A6UR93-F1
#
_cell.length_a   1.000
_cell.length_b   1.000
_cell.length_c   1.000
_cell.angle_alpha   90.00
_cell.angle_beta   90.00
_cell.angle_gamma   90.00
#
_symmetry.space_group_name_H-M   'P 1'
#
loop_
_entity.id
_entity.type
_entity.pdbx_description
1 polymer ?
#
loop_
_entity_poly.entity_id
_entity_poly.type
_entity_poly.pdbx_seq_one_letter_code
_entity_poly.pdbx_strand_id
1 'polypeptide(L)'
;MTSSALMERNSQTGPHKCERLNPTTGKPCNTVFSRPYDLTRHEDTIHNIRKQKVRCAICQEEKMFSRSDALTRHMRVVHPEIDFPGKHRKRGSRGD
;
A
#
# COMPACT_ATOMS: atom_id res chain seq x y z
N MET A 1 2.63 8.64 -18.11
CA MET A 1 3.60 7.88 -17.31
C MET A 1 3.62 6.45 -17.81
N THR A 2 4.56 6.15 -18.69
CA THR A 2 4.65 4.89 -19.44
C THR A 2 5.01 3.71 -18.53
N SER A 3 4.38 2.58 -18.78
CA SER A 3 4.53 1.31 -18.05
C SER A 3 6.00 0.86 -17.94
N SER A 4 6.83 1.24 -18.92
CA SER A 4 8.24 0.85 -19.04
C SER A 4 9.13 1.44 -17.94
N ALA A 5 8.92 2.69 -17.55
CA ALA A 5 9.69 3.29 -16.45
C ALA A 5 9.40 2.65 -15.08
N LEU A 6 8.26 1.96 -14.95
CA LEU A 6 7.93 1.21 -13.75
C LEU A 6 8.59 -0.18 -13.71
N MET A 7 9.01 -0.70 -14.87
CA MET A 7 9.73 -1.96 -15.00
C MET A 7 11.23 -1.77 -14.78
N GLU A 8 11.85 -0.68 -15.24
CA GLU A 8 13.28 -0.39 -14.98
C GLU A 8 13.61 -0.28 -13.48
N ARG A 9 12.71 0.31 -12.67
CA ARG A 9 12.86 0.38 -11.21
C ARG A 9 12.62 -0.95 -10.49
N ASN A 10 12.01 -1.93 -11.16
CA ASN A 10 11.85 -3.29 -10.65
C ASN A 10 13.12 -4.13 -10.87
N SER A 11 13.99 -3.70 -11.78
CA SER A 11 15.30 -4.32 -12.07
C SER A 11 16.42 -3.82 -11.14
N GLN A 12 16.15 -2.87 -10.25
CA GLN A 12 17.07 -2.48 -9.19
C GLN A 12 17.03 -3.51 -8.06
N THR A 13 17.50 -4.72 -8.37
CA THR A 13 17.74 -5.81 -7.42
C THR A 13 18.98 -5.48 -6.62
N GLY A 14 18.83 -4.58 -5.66
CA GLY A 14 19.80 -4.31 -4.61
C GLY A 14 19.23 -4.71 -3.25
N PRO A 15 20.07 -4.92 -2.23
CA PRO A 15 19.60 -5.07 -0.87
C PRO A 15 19.03 -3.73 -0.38
N HIS A 16 17.70 -3.58 -0.44
CA HIS A 16 16.99 -2.42 0.07
C HIS A 16 16.74 -2.61 1.56
N LYS A 17 17.67 -2.16 2.40
CA LYS A 17 17.59 -2.28 3.86
C LYS A 17 16.76 -1.16 4.49
N CYS A 18 15.91 -1.51 5.45
CA CYS A 18 15.23 -0.56 6.31
C CYS A 18 16.11 -0.25 7.52
N GLU A 19 16.58 0.99 7.63
CA GLU A 19 17.44 1.45 8.74
C GLU A 19 16.64 2.22 9.81
N ARG A 20 15.31 2.28 9.68
CA ARG A 20 14.41 2.94 10.63
C ARG A 20 14.33 2.17 11.95
N LEU A 21 14.02 2.87 13.03
CA LEU A 21 13.67 2.25 14.31
C LEU A 21 12.25 1.71 14.25
N ASN A 22 12.07 0.46 14.65
CA ASN A 22 10.76 -0.16 14.76
C ASN A 22 10.00 0.49 15.92
N PRO A 23 8.88 1.18 15.66
CA PRO A 23 8.14 1.90 16.69
C PRO A 23 7.52 1.01 17.76
N THR A 24 7.38 -0.31 17.54
CA THR A 24 6.85 -1.23 18.55
C THR A 24 7.92 -1.81 19.48
N THR A 25 9.16 -1.95 19.00
CA THR A 25 10.25 -2.60 19.74
C THR A 25 11.40 -1.66 20.12
N GLY A 26 11.43 -0.44 19.56
CA GLY A 26 12.49 0.55 19.77
C GLY A 26 13.85 0.17 19.18
N LYS A 27 13.94 -0.98 18.49
CA LYS A 27 15.17 -1.51 17.88
C LYS A 27 15.26 -1.15 16.38
N PRO A 28 16.46 -1.10 15.80
CA PRO A 28 16.60 -0.93 14.35
C PRO A 28 15.89 -2.07 13.60
N CYS A 29 15.12 -1.73 12.57
CA CYS A 29 14.33 -2.71 11.83
C CYS A 29 15.21 -3.69 11.05
N ASN A 30 16.27 -3.18 10.41
CA ASN A 30 17.28 -3.95 9.66
C ASN A 30 16.70 -4.99 8.68
N THR A 31 15.46 -4.81 8.23
CA THR A 31 14.80 -5.69 7.27
C THR A 31 15.32 -5.39 5.87
N VAL A 32 15.70 -6.42 5.12
CA VAL A 32 16.26 -6.27 3.77
C VAL A 32 15.26 -6.79 2.74
N PHE A 33 15.00 -5.97 1.72
CA PHE A 33 14.10 -6.28 0.63
C PHE A 33 14.86 -6.37 -0.69
N SER A 34 14.44 -7.28 -1.58
CA SER A 34 15.03 -7.42 -2.91
C SER A 34 14.55 -6.34 -3.88
N ARG A 35 13.49 -5.61 -3.54
CA ARG A 35 12.86 -4.60 -4.39
C ARG A 35 12.60 -3.32 -3.60
N PRO A 36 12.75 -2.15 -4.25
CA PRO A 36 12.51 -0.86 -3.59
C PRO A 36 11.05 -0.68 -3.20
N TYR A 37 10.11 -1.21 -4.01
CA TYR A 37 8.68 -1.15 -3.70
C TYR A 37 8.33 -1.82 -2.37
N ASP A 38 8.95 -2.96 -2.07
CA ASP A 38 8.68 -3.69 -0.83
C ASP A 38 9.21 -2.94 0.39
N LEU A 39 10.38 -2.28 0.28
CA LEU A 39 10.90 -1.39 1.33
C LEU A 39 9.94 -0.22 1.60
N THR A 40 9.51 0.51 0.57
CA THR A 40 8.59 1.64 0.75
C THR A 40 7.26 1.20 1.37
N ARG A 41 6.72 0.05 0.93
CA ARG A 41 5.49 -0.51 1.51
C ARG A 41 5.69 -0.95 2.97
N HIS A 42 6.85 -1.49 3.29
CA HIS A 42 7.21 -1.85 4.65
C HIS A 42 7.25 -0.61 5.55
N GLU A 43 7.91 0.46 5.13
CA GLU A 43 7.98 1.70 5.90
C GLU A 43 6.59 2.30 6.18
N ASP A 44 5.72 2.30 5.18
CA ASP A 44 4.36 2.81 5.31
C ASP A 44 3.47 1.98 6.24
N THR A 45 3.76 0.69 6.40
CA THR A 45 2.93 -0.21 7.23
C THR A 45 3.46 -0.39 8.64
N ILE A 46 4.78 -0.37 8.82
CA ILE A 46 5.43 -0.64 10.10
C ILE A 46 5.84 0.66 10.79
N HIS A 47 6.45 1.59 10.06
CA HIS A 47 7.00 2.82 10.64
C HIS A 47 5.99 3.97 10.64
N ASN A 48 5.02 3.98 9.71
CA ASN A 48 3.99 5.01 9.64
C ASN A 48 2.73 4.65 10.45
N ILE A 49 2.88 4.42 11.76
CA ILE A 49 1.75 4.09 12.66
C ILE A 49 0.71 5.23 12.74
N ARG A 50 1.15 6.47 12.54
CA ARG A 50 0.26 7.64 12.51
C ARG A 50 -0.58 7.72 11.24
N LYS A 51 -0.33 6.88 10.24
CA LYS A 51 -1.14 6.85 9.03
C LYS A 51 -2.57 6.51 9.39
N GLN A 52 -3.49 7.36 8.97
CA GLN A 52 -4.90 7.18 9.22
C GLN A 52 -5.36 5.85 8.62
N LYS A 53 -5.85 4.96 9.48
CA LYS A 53 -6.46 3.71 9.05
C LYS A 53 -7.74 4.04 8.30
N VAL A 54 -7.96 3.35 7.19
CA VAL A 54 -9.17 3.53 6.39
C VAL A 54 -10.22 2.56 6.93
N ARG A 55 -11.35 3.09 7.39
CA ARG A 55 -12.46 2.28 7.89
C ARG A 55 -13.40 1.88 6.74
N CYS A 56 -13.99 0.70 6.85
CA CYS A 56 -15.17 0.39 6.05
C CYS A 56 -16.35 1.24 6.55
N ALA A 57 -17.07 1.88 5.63
CA ALA A 57 -18.23 2.70 5.98
C ALA A 57 -19.53 1.88 6.12
N ILE A 58 -19.48 0.57 5.80
CA ILE A 58 -20.66 -0.30 5.70
C ILE A 58 -20.65 -1.39 6.75
N CYS A 59 -19.47 -1.90 7.12
CA CYS A 59 -19.35 -2.76 8.30
C CYS A 59 -19.77 -1.98 9.55
N GLN A 60 -20.71 -2.53 10.30
CA GLN A 60 -21.10 -2.02 11.62
C GLN A 60 -20.01 -2.24 12.67
N GLU A 61 -19.20 -3.28 12.47
CA GLU A 61 -17.98 -3.52 13.23
C GLU A 61 -16.92 -2.56 12.71
N GLU A 62 -16.18 -1.87 13.59
CA GLU A 62 -15.11 -0.93 13.23
C GLU A 62 -13.92 -1.64 12.54
N LYS A 63 -14.14 -2.12 11.31
CA LYS A 63 -13.15 -2.76 10.45
C LYS A 63 -12.24 -1.67 9.89
N MET A 64 -11.14 -1.45 10.61
CA MET A 64 -10.08 -0.54 10.24
C MET A 64 -8.97 -1.27 9.47
N PHE A 65 -8.66 -0.77 8.28
CA PHE A 65 -7.57 -1.28 7.45
C PHE A 65 -6.39 -0.32 7.49
N SER A 66 -5.19 -0.85 7.68
CA SER A 66 -3.95 -0.07 7.55
C SER A 66 -3.64 0.35 6.11
N ARG A 67 -4.34 -0.24 5.12
CA ARG A 67 -4.09 -0.05 3.69
C ARG A 67 -5.38 0.07 2.87
N SER A 68 -5.34 0.91 1.83
CA SER A 68 -6.46 1.15 0.92
C SER A 68 -6.80 -0.05 0.02
N ASP A 69 -5.81 -0.83 -0.41
CA ASP A 69 -6.04 -2.04 -1.21
C ASP A 69 -6.69 -3.16 -0.39
N ALA A 70 -6.35 -3.24 0.91
CA ALA A 70 -7.00 -4.17 1.83
C ALA A 70 -8.49 -3.82 1.99
N LEU A 71 -8.82 -2.53 2.17
CA LEU A 71 -10.20 -2.07 2.16
C LEU A 71 -10.90 -2.37 0.82
N THR A 72 -10.25 -2.09 -0.31
CA THR A 72 -10.85 -2.32 -1.63
C THR A 72 -11.12 -3.80 -1.90
N ARG A 73 -10.25 -4.70 -1.45
CA ARG A 73 -10.50 -6.14 -1.49
C ARG A 73 -11.65 -6.53 -0.56
N HIS A 74 -11.68 -5.96 0.64
CA HIS A 74 -12.75 -6.18 1.59
C HIS A 74 -14.12 -5.77 1.02
N MET A 75 -14.23 -4.57 0.43
CA MET A 75 -15.47 -4.12 -0.20
C MET A 75 -15.95 -5.10 -1.28
N ARG A 76 -15.04 -5.62 -2.12
CA ARG A 76 -15.42 -6.56 -3.19
C ARG A 76 -15.91 -7.93 -2.69
N VAL A 77 -15.37 -8.42 -1.59
CA VAL A 77 -15.68 -9.77 -1.08
C VAL A 77 -16.84 -9.74 -0.08
N VAL A 78 -16.89 -8.71 0.76
CA VAL A 78 -17.87 -8.60 1.86
C VAL A 78 -19.06 -7.72 1.48
N HIS A 79 -18.87 -6.75 0.57
CA HIS A 79 -19.92 -5.85 0.10
C HIS A 79 -20.03 -5.87 -1.44
N PRO A 80 -20.25 -7.05 -2.05
CA PRO A 80 -20.26 -7.20 -3.52
C PRO A 80 -21.36 -6.39 -4.21
N GLU A 81 -22.45 -6.11 -3.49
CA GLU A 81 -23.59 -5.30 -3.94
C GLU A 81 -23.35 -3.78 -3.92
N ILE A 82 -22.26 -3.33 -3.29
CA ILE A 82 -21.91 -1.92 -3.20
C ILE A 82 -20.81 -1.61 -4.20
N ASP A 83 -21.13 -0.86 -5.26
CA ASP A 83 -20.10 -0.30 -6.13
C ASP A 83 -19.36 0.82 -5.38
N PHE A 84 -18.22 0.47 -4.76
CA PHE A 84 -17.39 1.44 -4.07
C PHE A 84 -16.72 2.36 -5.11
N PRO A 85 -17.05 3.67 -5.17
CA PRO A 85 -16.53 4.58 -6.18
C PRO A 85 -15.13 5.09 -5.82
N GLY A 86 -14.31 4.24 -5.19
CA GLY A 86 -12.91 4.51 -4.87
C GLY A 86 -11.94 4.07 -5.97
N LYS A 87 -12.45 3.73 -7.16
CA LYS A 87 -11.60 3.59 -8.36
C LYS A 87 -10.89 4.93 -8.54
N HIS A 88 -9.62 4.99 -8.14
CA HIS A 88 -8.69 5.91 -8.75
C HIS A 88 -8.82 5.69 -10.26
N ARG A 89 -9.52 6.60 -10.93
CA ARG A 89 -9.55 6.68 -12.37
C ARG A 89 -8.12 6.92 -12.82
N LYS A 90 -7.37 5.86 -13.12
CA LYS A 90 -6.41 5.95 -14.22
C LYS A 90 -7.23 5.98 -15.49
N ARG A 91 -7.81 7.14 -15.79
CA ARG A 91 -8.32 7.42 -17.12
C ARG A 91 -7.09 7.73 -17.97
N GLY A 92 -6.60 6.70 -18.65
CA GLY A 92 -5.90 6.92 -19.91
C GLY A 92 -6.92 7.43 -20.93
N SER A 93 -6.62 8.57 -21.54
CA SER A 93 -7.20 9.10 -22.79
C SER A 93 -6.03 9.89 -23.42
N ARG A 94 -5.24 9.30 -24.34
CA ARG A 94 -5.39 9.25 -25.81
C ARG A 94 -5.38 10.62 -26.50
N GLY A 95 -4.35 10.85 -27.33
CA GLY A 95 -4.39 11.48 -28.65
C GLY A 95 -4.47 13.01 -28.71
N ASP A 96 -3.37 13.67 -29.06
CA ASP A 96 -2.99 14.02 -30.44
C ASP A 96 -1.45 13.98 -30.53
#